data_AF-X1G1A4-F1
#
_entry.id   AF-X1G1A4-F1
#
_cell.length_a   1.000
_cell.length_b   1.000
_cell.length_c   1.000
_cell.angle_alpha   90.00
_cell.angle_beta   90.00
_cell.angle_gamma   90.00
#
_symmetry.space_group_name_H-M   'P 1'
#
loop_
_entity.id
_entity.type
_entity.pdbx_description
1 polymer ?
#
loop_
_entity_poly.entity_id
_entity_poly.type
_entity_poly.pdbx_seq_one_letter_code
_entity_poly.pdbx_strand_id
1 'polypeptide(L)'
;MNIYKYAMKMEKDSENYYSELANKTDDAGLQNILKMLANDEVKHYNVIEQMMKTDIRAELAETDILKNAKNIFIKIKGKDLVFNFDLPQADFYRKAQEFEEKSYKFYLEMSDKVEIESQRKIFLKLAEEEKRHMFLLENLVEFVSRPETWIENAEFNHLDDY
;
A
#
# COMPACT_ATOMS: atom_id res chain seq x y z
N MET A 1 8.81 0.89 16.30
CA MET A 1 9.25 0.50 14.94
C MET A 1 9.91 1.73 14.34
N ASN A 2 11.01 1.61 13.57
CA ASN A 2 11.38 2.71 12.68
C ASN A 2 10.17 2.97 11.75
N ILE A 3 9.81 4.23 11.57
CA ILE A 3 8.61 4.63 10.83
C ILE A 3 8.59 4.05 9.40
N TYR A 4 9.75 4.02 8.75
CA TYR A 4 9.94 3.38 7.45
C TYR A 4 9.76 1.87 7.50
N LYS A 5 10.21 1.20 8.58
CA LYS A 5 9.98 -0.25 8.74
C LYS A 5 8.51 -0.59 8.96
N TYR A 6 7.74 0.31 9.56
CA TYR A 6 6.30 0.14 9.68
C TYR A 6 5.63 0.31 8.32
N ALA A 7 5.97 1.37 7.58
CA ALA A 7 5.51 1.60 6.22
C ALA A 7 5.82 0.40 5.30
N MET A 8 7.08 -0.06 5.25
CA MET A 8 7.49 -1.26 4.52
C MET A 8 6.70 -2.52 4.91
N LYS A 9 6.29 -2.64 6.17
CA LYS A 9 5.45 -3.76 6.59
C LYS A 9 4.02 -3.62 6.04
N MET A 10 3.47 -2.42 6.01
CA MET A 10 2.15 -2.15 5.43
C MET A 10 2.15 -2.54 3.94
N GLU A 11 3.12 -2.04 3.18
CA GLU A 11 3.30 -2.41 1.76
C GLU A 11 3.41 -3.92 1.57
N LYS A 12 4.20 -4.59 2.42
CA LYS A 12 4.37 -6.03 2.31
C LYS A 12 3.10 -6.80 2.66
N ASP A 13 2.35 -6.33 3.65
CA ASP A 13 1.06 -6.92 4.04
C ASP A 13 0.03 -6.75 2.89
N SER A 14 -0.01 -5.59 2.22
CA SER A 14 -0.85 -5.35 1.03
C SER A 14 -0.43 -6.20 -0.17
N GLU A 15 0.86 -6.25 -0.51
CA GLU A 15 1.42 -7.09 -1.58
C GLU A 15 1.03 -8.56 -1.41
N ASN A 16 1.23 -9.09 -0.20
CA ASN A 16 0.91 -10.48 0.11
C ASN A 16 -0.60 -10.72 -0.04
N TYR A 17 -1.43 -9.77 0.41
CA TYR A 17 -2.87 -9.90 0.32
C TYR A 17 -3.35 -9.93 -1.15
N TYR A 18 -2.84 -9.02 -1.99
CA TYR A 18 -3.15 -9.01 -3.43
C TYR A 18 -2.65 -10.26 -4.15
N SER A 19 -1.45 -10.73 -3.82
CA SER A 19 -0.88 -11.95 -4.40
C SER A 19 -1.72 -13.18 -4.04
N GLU A 20 -2.21 -13.26 -2.80
CA GLU A 20 -3.11 -14.33 -2.38
C GLU A 20 -4.47 -14.25 -3.08
N LEU A 21 -5.03 -13.05 -3.27
CA LEU A 21 -6.27 -12.86 -4.02
C LEU A 21 -6.12 -13.24 -5.50
N ALA A 22 -5.01 -12.84 -6.13
CA ALA A 22 -4.72 -13.18 -7.53
C ALA A 22 -4.62 -14.70 -7.77
N ASN A 23 -4.19 -15.46 -6.76
CA ASN A 23 -4.12 -16.92 -6.83
C ASN A 23 -5.46 -17.62 -6.57
N LYS A 24 -6.48 -16.89 -6.10
CA LYS A 24 -7.82 -17.42 -5.76
C LYS A 24 -8.89 -17.13 -6.78
N THR A 25 -8.61 -16.25 -7.74
CA THR A 25 -9.52 -15.94 -8.84
C THR A 25 -9.15 -16.75 -10.08
N ASP A 26 -10.15 -17.35 -10.71
CA ASP A 26 -10.02 -18.01 -12.01
C ASP A 26 -10.23 -17.03 -13.18
N ASP A 27 -10.75 -15.83 -12.91
CA ASP A 27 -10.91 -14.78 -13.92
C ASP A 27 -9.56 -14.12 -14.22
N ALA A 28 -9.16 -14.17 -15.50
CA ALA A 28 -7.88 -13.66 -15.96
C ALA A 28 -7.78 -12.13 -15.87
N GLY A 29 -8.89 -11.40 -16.04
CA GLY A 29 -8.94 -9.95 -15.93
C GLY A 29 -8.71 -9.49 -14.49
N LEU A 30 -9.47 -10.07 -13.54
CA LEU A 30 -9.30 -9.82 -12.11
C LEU A 30 -7.91 -10.23 -11.62
N GLN A 31 -7.39 -11.36 -12.10
CA GLN A 31 -6.03 -11.79 -11.76
C GLN A 31 -4.98 -10.77 -12.21
N ASN A 32 -5.13 -10.19 -13.41
CA ASN A 32 -4.22 -9.18 -13.91
C ASN A 32 -4.27 -7.90 -13.08
N ILE A 33 -5.47 -7.43 -12.72
CA ILE A 33 -5.64 -6.25 -11.86
C ILE A 33 -4.99 -6.46 -10.49
N LEU A 34 -5.22 -7.62 -9.86
CA LEU A 34 -4.65 -7.93 -8.55
C LEU A 34 -3.12 -8.06 -8.58
N LYS A 35 -2.57 -8.65 -9.64
CA LYS A 35 -1.11 -8.68 -9.85
C LYS A 35 -0.53 -7.28 -10.08
N MET A 36 -1.26 -6.41 -10.77
CA MET A 36 -0.85 -5.02 -10.97
C MET A 36 -0.75 -4.28 -9.63
N LEU A 37 -1.79 -4.35 -8.80
CA LEU A 37 -1.79 -3.80 -7.45
C LEU A 37 -0.62 -4.34 -6.61
N ALA A 38 -0.45 -5.67 -6.55
CA ALA A 38 0.68 -6.28 -5.84
C ALA A 38 2.05 -5.75 -6.30
N ASN A 39 2.23 -5.55 -7.60
CA ASN A 39 3.48 -5.03 -8.16
C ASN A 39 3.70 -3.55 -7.82
N ASP A 40 2.64 -2.76 -7.68
CA ASP A 40 2.73 -1.37 -7.25
C ASP A 40 3.13 -1.27 -5.77
N GLU A 41 2.58 -2.11 -4.90
CA GLU A 41 3.02 -2.20 -3.49
C GLU A 41 4.51 -2.57 -3.36
N VAL A 42 5.02 -3.43 -4.26
CA VAL A 42 6.47 -3.73 -4.31
C VAL A 42 7.28 -2.49 -4.67
N LYS A 43 6.80 -1.63 -5.58
CA LYS A 43 7.47 -0.37 -5.92
C LYS A 43 7.44 0.58 -4.73
N HIS A 44 6.30 0.70 -4.04
CA HIS A 44 6.16 1.51 -2.84
C HIS A 44 7.14 1.07 -1.74
N TYR A 45 7.19 -0.24 -1.44
CA TYR A 45 8.15 -0.84 -0.52
C TYR A 45 9.58 -0.43 -0.86
N ASN A 46 9.97 -0.55 -2.13
CA ASN A 46 11.31 -0.21 -2.58
C ASN A 46 11.61 1.28 -2.42
N VAL A 47 10.67 2.17 -2.75
CA VAL A 47 10.81 3.62 -2.53
C VAL A 47 11.06 3.93 -1.06
N ILE A 48 10.26 3.35 -0.16
CA ILE A 48 10.37 3.55 1.29
C ILE A 48 11.70 3.00 1.82
N GLU A 49 12.15 1.84 1.32
CA GLU A 49 13.43 1.26 1.68
C GLU A 49 14.60 2.19 1.26
N GLN A 50 14.53 2.78 0.07
CA GLN A 50 15.54 3.73 -0.40
C GLN A 50 15.52 5.03 0.41
N MET A 51 14.34 5.54 0.78
CA MET A 51 14.21 6.68 1.68
C MET A 51 14.87 6.36 3.03
N MET A 52 14.54 5.23 3.64
CA MET A 52 15.15 4.79 4.90
C MET A 52 16.67 4.69 4.80
N LYS A 53 17.21 4.11 3.72
CA LYS A 53 18.66 3.99 3.51
C LYS A 53 19.33 5.35 3.34
N THR A 54 18.67 6.30 2.68
CA THR A 54 19.18 7.66 2.47
C THR A 54 19.17 8.45 3.78
N ASP A 55 18.10 8.33 4.54
CA ASP A 55 17.93 9.00 5.84
C ASP A 55 18.92 8.45 6.87
N ILE A 56 19.03 7.12 6.98
CA ILE A 56 20.05 6.47 7.81
C ILE A 56 21.46 6.85 7.35
N ARG A 57 21.72 7.03 6.04
CA ARG A 57 23.04 7.50 5.58
C ARG A 57 23.31 8.94 5.97
N ALA A 58 22.30 9.82 5.95
CA ALA A 58 22.41 11.19 6.43
C ALA A 58 22.66 11.20 7.96
N GLU A 59 21.88 10.45 8.73
CA GLU A 59 22.08 10.26 10.17
C GLU A 59 23.42 9.61 10.49
N LEU A 60 23.89 8.61 9.71
CA LEU A 60 25.20 7.97 9.90
C LEU A 60 26.34 8.90 9.53
N ALA A 61 26.20 9.75 8.50
CA ALA A 61 27.18 10.79 8.22
C ALA A 61 27.26 11.82 9.36
N GLU A 62 26.13 12.13 10.00
CA GLU A 62 26.06 13.02 11.17
C GLU A 62 26.48 12.32 12.49
N THR A 63 26.26 11.00 12.63
CA THR A 63 26.60 10.22 13.83
C THR A 63 27.97 9.54 13.77
N ASP A 64 28.60 9.42 12.60
CA ASP A 64 30.05 9.20 12.50
C ASP A 64 30.83 10.39 13.08
N ILE A 65 30.20 11.57 13.13
CA ILE A 65 30.68 12.76 13.86
C ILE A 65 30.27 12.70 15.35
N LEU A 66 29.14 12.07 15.71
CA LEU A 66 28.63 11.96 17.09
C LEU A 66 28.10 10.56 17.44
N LYS A 67 28.97 9.74 18.03
CA LYS A 67 28.70 8.35 18.44
C LYS A 67 27.86 8.24 19.73
N ASN A 68 26.86 7.36 19.64
CA ASN A 68 26.24 6.52 20.70
C ASN A 68 24.88 6.95 21.29
N ALA A 69 23.80 6.25 20.89
CA ALA A 69 22.65 5.97 21.77
C ALA A 69 21.79 4.77 21.26
N LYS A 70 22.35 3.56 21.26
CA LYS A 70 21.56 2.31 21.18
C LYS A 70 20.90 2.08 22.55
N ASN A 71 19.58 2.22 22.70
CA ASN A 71 18.87 1.53 23.82
C ASN A 71 17.33 1.45 23.81
N ILE A 72 16.61 1.77 22.72
CA ILE A 72 15.13 1.93 22.84
C ILE A 72 14.29 0.77 22.25
N PHE A 73 14.88 -0.18 21.52
CA PHE A 73 14.12 -1.12 20.66
C PHE A 73 13.85 -2.53 21.20
N ILE A 74 13.42 -2.66 22.46
CA ILE A 74 12.93 -3.95 22.98
C ILE A 74 11.52 -3.72 23.55
N LYS A 75 10.46 -3.78 22.72
CA LYS A 75 9.09 -4.02 23.25
C LYS A 75 7.94 -4.37 22.30
N ILE A 76 8.10 -4.41 20.97
CA ILE A 76 6.96 -4.72 20.10
C ILE A 76 7.37 -5.74 19.04
N LYS A 77 7.09 -7.02 19.31
CA LYS A 77 7.26 -8.12 18.37
C LYS A 77 5.97 -8.95 18.35
N GLY A 78 5.54 -9.34 17.15
CA GLY A 78 4.76 -10.56 16.92
C GLY A 78 3.24 -10.39 16.80
N LYS A 79 2.76 -10.25 15.56
CA LYS A 79 1.52 -10.87 15.09
C LYS A 79 1.72 -11.26 13.63
N ASP A 80 1.81 -12.55 13.37
CA ASP A 80 1.68 -13.10 12.03
C ASP A 80 0.22 -12.93 11.59
N LEU A 81 0.02 -12.36 10.40
CA LEU A 81 -1.31 -12.18 9.82
C LEU A 81 -1.76 -13.51 9.21
N VAL A 82 -2.88 -14.03 9.69
CA VAL A 82 -3.58 -15.18 9.09
C VAL A 82 -4.76 -14.62 8.31
N PHE A 83 -4.79 -14.82 7.00
CA PHE A 83 -5.86 -14.33 6.14
C PHE A 83 -6.95 -15.40 6.01
N ASN A 84 -8.19 -15.05 6.41
CA ASN A 84 -9.37 -15.88 6.21
C ASN A 84 -10.05 -15.48 4.89
N PHE A 85 -10.28 -16.46 4.01
CA PHE A 85 -10.88 -16.27 2.68
C PHE A 85 -12.17 -17.08 2.49
N ASP A 86 -12.86 -17.42 3.57
CA ASP A 86 -14.18 -18.07 3.53
C ASP A 86 -15.34 -17.06 3.43
N LEU A 87 -15.05 -15.81 3.02
CA LEU A 87 -16.02 -14.71 2.92
C LEU A 87 -16.50 -14.51 1.47
N PRO A 88 -17.65 -13.85 1.25
CA PRO A 88 -18.07 -13.39 -0.08
C PRO A 88 -16.97 -12.59 -0.80
N GLN A 89 -16.86 -12.74 -2.13
CA GLN A 89 -15.80 -12.11 -2.92
C GLN A 89 -15.70 -10.58 -2.73
N ALA A 90 -16.84 -9.90 -2.54
CA ALA A 90 -16.90 -8.47 -2.23
C ALA A 90 -16.17 -8.10 -0.92
N ASP A 91 -16.19 -8.98 0.09
CA ASP A 91 -15.56 -8.72 1.39
C ASP A 91 -14.02 -8.83 1.30
N PHE A 92 -13.48 -9.52 0.29
CA PHE A 92 -12.05 -9.51 0.02
C PHE A 92 -11.57 -8.14 -0.45
N TYR A 93 -12.30 -7.54 -1.39
CA TYR A 93 -11.96 -6.21 -1.90
C TYR A 93 -12.19 -5.12 -0.85
N ARG A 94 -13.24 -5.24 -0.01
CA ARG A 94 -13.42 -4.34 1.15
C ARG A 94 -12.26 -4.42 2.13
N LYS A 95 -11.75 -5.62 2.40
CA LYS A 95 -10.58 -5.79 3.26
C LYS A 95 -9.32 -5.22 2.63
N ALA A 96 -9.15 -5.33 1.31
CA ALA A 96 -8.08 -4.63 0.59
C ALA A 96 -8.19 -3.10 0.78
N GLN A 97 -9.40 -2.53 0.67
CA GLN A 97 -9.62 -1.10 0.90
C GLN A 97 -9.20 -0.66 2.31
N GLU A 98 -9.38 -1.51 3.33
CA GLU A 98 -8.90 -1.18 4.68
C GLU A 98 -7.37 -1.13 4.79
N PHE A 99 -6.63 -1.89 3.97
CA PHE A 99 -5.17 -1.79 3.92
C PHE A 99 -4.77 -0.49 3.24
N GLU A 100 -5.36 -0.19 2.08
CA GLU A 100 -5.11 1.04 1.33
C GLU A 100 -5.45 2.29 2.14
N GLU A 101 -6.59 2.30 2.84
CA GLU A 101 -7.00 3.44 3.68
C GLU A 101 -6.01 3.68 4.81
N LYS A 102 -5.45 2.61 5.41
CA LYS A 102 -4.42 2.72 6.44
C LYS A 102 -3.13 3.29 5.84
N SER A 103 -2.67 2.79 4.69
CA SER A 103 -1.47 3.29 3.99
C SER A 103 -1.63 4.75 3.60
N TYR A 104 -2.77 5.12 3.00
CA TYR A 104 -3.12 6.49 2.63
C TYR A 104 -3.02 7.47 3.82
N LYS A 105 -3.72 7.17 4.91
CA LYS A 105 -3.72 8.03 6.11
C LYS A 105 -2.32 8.13 6.71
N PHE A 106 -1.61 7.01 6.74
CA PHE A 106 -0.24 6.97 7.24
C PHE A 106 0.69 7.88 6.41
N TYR A 107 0.63 7.81 5.07
CA TYR A 107 1.46 8.64 4.22
C TYR A 107 1.13 10.13 4.27
N LEU A 108 -0.15 10.49 4.38
CA LEU A 108 -0.52 11.88 4.66
C LEU A 108 0.07 12.36 5.98
N GLU A 109 -0.09 11.59 7.07
CA GLU A 109 0.45 11.93 8.38
C GLU A 109 1.98 12.08 8.34
N MET A 110 2.69 11.22 7.59
CA MET A 110 4.14 11.34 7.42
C MET A 110 4.52 12.57 6.62
N SER A 111 3.78 12.89 5.56
CA SER A 111 4.04 14.08 4.75
C SER A 111 3.96 15.36 5.57
N ASP A 112 3.07 15.42 6.57
CA ASP A 112 2.95 16.57 7.47
C ASP A 112 4.12 16.68 8.46
N LYS A 113 4.66 15.53 8.89
CA LYS A 113 5.70 15.43 9.93
C LYS A 113 7.12 15.59 9.42
N VAL A 114 7.39 15.30 8.15
CA VAL A 114 8.75 15.42 7.61
C VAL A 114 9.11 16.87 7.29
N GLU A 115 10.33 17.27 7.69
CA GLU A 115 10.86 18.61 7.43
C GLU A 115 11.50 18.73 6.04
N ILE A 116 11.96 17.61 5.48
CA ILE A 116 12.64 17.56 4.19
C ILE A 116 11.59 17.55 3.07
N GLU A 117 11.58 18.61 2.26
CA GLU A 117 10.62 18.81 1.17
C GLU A 117 10.62 17.66 0.14
N SER A 118 11.78 17.06 -0.13
CA SER A 118 11.85 15.90 -1.04
C SER A 118 11.16 14.66 -0.47
N GLN A 119 11.27 14.42 0.84
CA GLN A 119 10.57 13.33 1.52
C GLN A 119 9.06 13.59 1.57
N ARG A 120 8.65 14.84 1.85
CA ARG A 120 7.24 15.26 1.84
C ARG A 120 6.58 14.94 0.49
N LYS A 121 7.22 15.31 -0.61
CA LYS A 121 6.71 15.04 -1.96
C LYS A 121 6.56 13.54 -2.26
N ILE A 122 7.49 12.72 -1.78
CA ILE A 122 7.40 11.26 -1.97
C ILE A 122 6.22 10.69 -1.18
N PHE A 123 6.04 11.09 0.09
CA PHE A 123 4.90 10.63 0.88
C PHE A 123 3.55 11.08 0.31
N LEU A 124 3.45 12.33 -0.17
CA LEU A 124 2.23 12.80 -0.86
C LEU A 124 1.94 11.98 -2.12
N LYS A 125 2.98 11.64 -2.89
CA LYS A 125 2.82 10.79 -4.08
C LYS A 125 2.35 9.39 -3.72
N LEU A 126 2.95 8.75 -2.71
CA LEU A 126 2.49 7.44 -2.23
C LEU A 126 1.03 7.50 -1.78
N ALA A 127 0.65 8.51 -1.00
CA ALA A 127 -0.75 8.71 -0.62
C ALA A 127 -1.69 8.87 -1.83
N GLU A 128 -1.26 9.54 -2.88
CA GLU A 128 -2.06 9.68 -4.10
C GLU A 128 -2.26 8.33 -4.82
N GLU A 129 -1.22 7.49 -4.90
CA GLU A 129 -1.32 6.14 -5.47
C GLU A 129 -2.26 5.25 -4.63
N GLU A 130 -2.15 5.24 -3.30
CA GLU A 130 -3.08 4.43 -2.46
C GLU A 130 -4.53 4.88 -2.61
N LYS A 131 -4.76 6.19 -2.79
CA LYS A 131 -6.10 6.70 -3.06
C LYS A 131 -6.65 6.18 -4.39
N ARG A 132 -5.81 6.02 -5.41
CA ARG A 132 -6.20 5.40 -6.70
C ARG A 132 -6.47 3.90 -6.52
N HIS A 133 -5.67 3.20 -5.72
CA HIS A 133 -5.92 1.80 -5.36
C HIS A 133 -7.28 1.64 -4.67
N MET A 134 -7.61 2.48 -3.69
CA MET A 134 -8.92 2.49 -3.03
C MET A 134 -10.07 2.65 -4.03
N PHE A 135 -9.93 3.58 -4.98
CA PHE A 135 -10.94 3.81 -6.03
C PHE A 135 -11.10 2.58 -6.93
N LEU A 136 -10.00 1.96 -7.38
CA LEU A 136 -10.06 0.75 -8.18
C LEU A 136 -10.75 -0.40 -7.43
N LEU A 137 -10.44 -0.58 -6.15
CA LEU A 137 -11.08 -1.60 -5.31
C LEU A 137 -12.56 -1.34 -5.07
N GLU A 138 -12.97 -0.07 -4.93
CA GLU A 138 -14.38 0.30 -4.81
C GLU A 138 -15.17 -0.14 -6.04
N ASN A 139 -14.62 0.13 -7.23
CA ASN A 139 -15.20 -0.31 -8.50
C ASN A 139 -15.24 -1.85 -8.60
N LEU A 140 -14.21 -2.55 -8.11
CA LEU A 140 -14.22 -4.01 -8.07
C LEU A 140 -15.30 -4.55 -7.13
N VAL A 141 -15.49 -3.95 -5.95
CA VAL A 141 -16.59 -4.30 -5.02
C VAL A 141 -17.94 -4.13 -5.72
N GLU A 142 -18.15 -3.01 -6.41
CA GLU A 142 -19.39 -2.75 -7.14
C GLU A 142 -19.63 -3.77 -8.25
N PHE A 143 -18.61 -4.03 -9.07
CA PHE A 143 -18.66 -5.00 -10.17
C PHE A 143 -19.06 -6.40 -9.69
N VAL A 144 -18.41 -6.91 -8.63
CA VAL A 144 -18.70 -8.26 -8.12
C VAL A 144 -19.98 -8.33 -7.29
N SER A 145 -20.44 -7.20 -6.74
CA SER A 145 -21.68 -7.17 -5.94
C SER A 145 -22.93 -7.00 -6.81
N ARG A 146 -22.81 -6.36 -7.99
CA ARG A 146 -23.94 -6.04 -8.87
C ARG A 146 -23.55 -6.08 -10.37
N PRO A 147 -23.23 -7.27 -10.91
CA PRO A 147 -22.72 -7.40 -12.29
C PRO A 147 -23.72 -6.93 -13.37
N GLU A 148 -25.03 -7.01 -13.13
CA GLU A 148 -26.05 -6.60 -14.12
C GLU A 148 -26.16 -5.07 -14.32
N THR A 149 -25.83 -4.24 -13.31
CA THR A 149 -25.84 -2.77 -13.41
C THR A 149 -24.63 -2.19 -14.13
N TRP A 150 -23.55 -2.97 -14.26
CA TRP A 150 -22.29 -2.51 -14.83
C TRP A 150 -22.32 -2.41 -16.36
N ILE A 151 -23.19 -3.18 -17.03
CA ILE A 151 -23.39 -3.16 -18.49
C ILE A 151 -24.04 -1.83 -18.94
N GLU A 152 -24.73 -1.11 -18.05
CA GLU A 152 -25.45 0.12 -18.38
C GLU A 152 -24.64 1.41 -18.22
N ASN A 153 -23.48 1.38 -17.53
CA ASN A 153 -22.64 2.55 -17.35
C ASN A 153 -21.64 2.71 -18.52
N ALA A 154 -22.08 3.44 -19.54
CA ALA A 154 -21.33 3.81 -20.75
C ALA A 154 -20.08 4.72 -20.49
N GLU A 155 -19.60 4.87 -19.27
CA GLU A 155 -18.38 5.62 -18.95
C GLU A 155 -17.08 4.81 -19.19
N PHE A 156 -17.18 3.49 -19.41
CA PHE A 156 -16.03 2.64 -19.74
C PHE A 156 -15.49 2.77 -21.18
N ASN A 157 -16.15 3.55 -22.06
CA ASN A 157 -15.67 3.78 -23.44
C ASN A 157 -14.68 4.95 -23.56
N HIS A 158 -14.22 5.57 -22.47
CA HIS A 158 -13.32 6.74 -22.51
C HIS A 158 -12.02 6.58 -21.70
N LEU A 159 -11.54 5.36 -21.48
CA LEU A 159 -10.22 5.13 -20.87
C LEU A 159 -9.04 5.40 -21.83
N ASP A 160 -9.31 5.70 -23.11
CA ASP A 160 -8.28 6.10 -24.09
C ASP A 160 -7.98 7.61 -24.10
N ASP A 161 -8.68 8.43 -23.30
CA ASP A 161 -8.58 9.90 -23.33
C ASP A 161 -7.88 10.53 -22.10
N TYR A 162 -7.08 9.77 -21.34
CA TYR A 162 -6.23 10.30 -20.25
C TYR A 162 -4.75 9.93 -20.38
#